data_AF-A0A5U8XU10-F1
#
_entry.id   AF-A0A5U8XU10-F1
#
_cell.length_a   1.000
_cell.length_b   1.000
_cell.length_c   1.000
_cell.angle_alpha   90.00
_cell.angle_beta   90.00
_cell.angle_gamma   90.00
#
_symmetry.space_group_name_H-M   'P 1'
#
loop_
_entity.id
_entity.type
_entity.pdbx_description
1 polymer ?
#
loop_
_entity_poly.entity_id
_entity_poly.type
_entity_poly.pdbx_seq_one_letter_code
_entity_poly.pdbx_strand_id
1 'polypeptide(L)'
;LLTHIGGMRWIPRLVFSQVKGRDEETGSYQGKLRPINRQYRLIHEMEIKVQTAAPNTPSIDNVNQEATVKGTARVYPNTFIPNPGDMIIGDTPDGRQAIYQICDNVTPLQIFNRAAYEFEYVMYAWWSSALEQEMMKGVVAQYHFVRDNIDAGINPLIADEDWGIWQELEQLEEQFPQAFIARFLSREYSTLLLPGQPTTIYDPFHTSFCSMMFHQPGSSLMGGLNIIPTDDGSNATRLTIHSVLIELNKHLMENILVKIPVIPAKTFMQEPNLGGIRFAGTNYVVYPVQDRRLLWYPGSSVAVNSLTLTKGITAPNKTRSKLSALFPDEYLGDAFNPRPKEDQNSYSPVLDDDFYIFSEAFYDHDDEDMSKMEMMLWRTIEENVVNPKDLLTLFKESTTWPVLDQFYLQPFLYAMLPAAFRGV
;
A
#
# COMPACT_ATOMS: atom_id res chain seq x y z
N LEU A 1 -5.91 14.69 -11.86
CA LEU A 1 -7.15 14.96 -12.65
C LEU A 1 -8.21 15.72 -11.85
N LEU A 2 -8.24 15.54 -10.53
CA LEU A 2 -9.28 16.07 -9.65
C LEU A 2 -9.38 17.62 -9.61
N THR A 3 -8.31 18.32 -9.93
CA THR A 3 -8.24 19.79 -9.98
C THR A 3 -8.95 20.41 -11.19
N HIS A 4 -9.23 19.63 -12.24
CA HIS A 4 -9.79 20.13 -13.49
C HIS A 4 -11.32 20.09 -13.54
N ILE A 5 -11.98 19.37 -12.62
CA ILE A 5 -13.44 19.36 -12.50
C ILE A 5 -13.83 20.29 -11.35
N GLY A 6 -14.24 21.50 -11.70
CA GLY A 6 -14.78 22.50 -10.76
C GLY A 6 -16.15 22.08 -10.22
N GLY A 7 -16.61 22.73 -9.15
CA GLY A 7 -17.92 22.48 -8.52
C GLY A 7 -17.81 22.21 -7.02
N MET A 8 -18.95 22.31 -6.31
CA MET A 8 -19.03 21.98 -4.90
C MET A 8 -18.99 20.46 -4.71
N ARG A 9 -18.22 19.99 -3.72
CA ARG A 9 -18.14 18.57 -3.35
C ARG A 9 -19.45 18.14 -2.70
N TRP A 10 -20.11 17.16 -3.31
CA TRP A 10 -21.26 16.46 -2.74
C TRP A 10 -20.96 14.96 -2.70
N ILE A 11 -21.15 14.34 -1.54
CA ILE A 11 -20.90 12.91 -1.31
C ILE A 11 -22.25 12.29 -0.99
N PRO A 12 -23.05 11.91 -2.00
CA PRO A 12 -24.25 11.10 -1.77
C PRO A 12 -23.89 9.79 -1.08
N ARG A 13 -24.81 9.31 -0.24
CA ARG A 13 -24.64 8.04 0.49
C ARG A 13 -24.63 6.85 -0.49
N LEU A 14 -25.59 6.81 -1.42
CA LEU A 14 -25.78 5.71 -2.36
C LEU A 14 -26.09 6.23 -3.76
N VAL A 15 -25.48 5.62 -4.77
CA VAL A 15 -25.79 5.84 -6.19
C VAL A 15 -26.20 4.52 -6.82
N PHE A 16 -27.38 4.49 -7.41
CA PHE A 16 -27.93 3.35 -8.13
C PHE A 16 -27.84 3.63 -9.63
N SER A 17 -26.89 2.97 -10.29
CA SER A 17 -26.73 3.04 -11.75
C SER A 17 -27.34 1.83 -12.42
N GLN A 18 -28.18 2.03 -13.44
CA GLN A 18 -28.86 0.94 -14.15
C GLN A 18 -27.86 0.09 -14.94
N VAL A 19 -27.97 -1.23 -14.79
CA VAL A 19 -27.29 -2.21 -15.66
C VAL A 19 -28.17 -2.44 -16.86
N LYS A 20 -27.61 -2.31 -18.07
CA LYS A 20 -28.34 -2.49 -19.33
C LYS A 20 -27.68 -3.51 -20.22
N GLY A 21 -28.49 -4.35 -20.84
CA GLY A 21 -28.14 -5.07 -22.07
C GLY A 21 -28.05 -4.13 -23.27
N ARG A 22 -27.42 -4.58 -24.36
CA ARG A 22 -27.23 -3.79 -25.59
C ARG A 22 -28.55 -3.33 -26.23
N ASP A 23 -29.65 -4.03 -25.96
CA ASP A 23 -30.97 -3.83 -26.57
C ASP A 23 -32.01 -3.25 -25.59
N GLU A 24 -31.60 -2.82 -24.38
CA GLU A 24 -32.52 -2.34 -23.33
C GLU A 24 -32.56 -0.80 -23.25
N GLU A 25 -33.76 -0.23 -23.22
CA GLU A 25 -33.97 1.23 -23.13
C GLU A 25 -33.80 1.77 -21.71
N THR A 26 -33.41 3.05 -21.61
CA THR A 26 -33.36 3.81 -20.36
C THR A 26 -34.77 4.12 -19.88
N GLY A 27 -35.14 3.64 -18.70
CA GLY A 27 -36.43 3.90 -18.09
C GLY A 27 -36.31 4.64 -16.76
N SER A 28 -37.24 5.55 -16.48
CA SER A 28 -37.43 6.11 -15.15
C SER A 28 -37.72 5.00 -14.12
N TYR A 29 -37.36 5.24 -12.85
CA TYR A 29 -37.73 4.32 -11.78
C TYR A 29 -39.26 4.18 -11.74
N GLN A 30 -39.71 2.97 -11.95
CA GLN A 30 -41.07 2.59 -11.60
C GLN A 30 -40.96 1.86 -10.25
N GLY A 31 -41.99 1.79 -9.40
CA GLY A 31 -41.94 0.97 -8.18
C GLY A 31 -42.43 -0.48 -8.37
N LYS A 32 -43.30 -0.71 -9.37
CA LYS A 32 -44.13 -1.93 -9.47
C LYS A 32 -43.61 -3.11 -10.33
N LEU A 33 -42.62 -2.90 -11.20
CA LEU A 33 -41.93 -3.94 -11.97
C LEU A 33 -41.14 -4.87 -11.05
N ARG A 34 -40.92 -6.09 -11.54
CA ARG A 34 -40.17 -7.12 -10.83
C ARG A 34 -38.69 -6.72 -10.68
N PRO A 35 -38.02 -7.09 -9.57
CA PRO A 35 -36.60 -6.77 -9.36
C PRO A 35 -35.68 -7.26 -10.48
N ILE A 36 -35.99 -8.39 -11.12
CA ILE A 36 -35.17 -8.91 -12.24
C ILE A 36 -35.16 -8.00 -13.47
N ASN A 37 -36.21 -7.18 -13.65
CA ASN A 37 -36.33 -6.20 -14.73
C ASN A 37 -35.74 -4.83 -14.32
N ARG A 38 -35.10 -4.76 -13.15
CA ARG A 38 -34.50 -3.55 -12.58
C ARG A 38 -33.20 -3.90 -11.91
N GLN A 39 -32.16 -4.01 -12.72
CA GLN A 39 -30.83 -4.34 -12.24
C GLN A 39 -30.04 -3.05 -12.04
N TYR A 40 -29.47 -2.90 -10.83
CA TYR A 40 -28.64 -1.75 -10.48
C TYR A 40 -27.25 -2.19 -10.03
N ARG A 41 -26.26 -1.38 -10.37
CA ARG A 41 -24.97 -1.28 -9.68
C ARG A 41 -25.12 -0.24 -8.57
N LEU A 42 -24.83 -0.65 -7.35
CA LEU A 42 -24.81 0.24 -6.20
C LEU A 42 -23.39 0.76 -6.02
N ILE A 43 -23.24 2.07 -5.87
CA ILE A 43 -21.96 2.70 -5.55
C ILE A 43 -22.10 3.47 -4.24
N HIS A 44 -21.24 3.17 -3.29
CA HIS A 44 -21.19 3.80 -1.97
C HIS A 44 -20.31 5.06 -2.00
N GLU A 45 -20.80 6.12 -1.34
CA GLU A 45 -20.04 7.34 -1.00
C GLU A 45 -19.29 8.00 -2.16
N MET A 46 -19.87 7.93 -3.36
CA MET A 46 -19.24 8.45 -4.56
C MET A 46 -19.22 9.97 -4.59
N GLU A 47 -18.05 10.57 -4.79
CA GLU A 47 -17.93 12.03 -4.89
C GLU A 47 -18.47 12.54 -6.24
N ILE A 48 -19.39 13.50 -6.16
CA ILE A 48 -19.98 14.20 -7.30
C ILE A 48 -19.68 15.71 -7.17
N LYS A 49 -19.40 16.37 -8.30
CA LYS A 49 -19.17 17.83 -8.35
C LYS A 49 -20.42 18.58 -8.80
N VAL A 50 -21.12 19.18 -7.85
CA VAL A 50 -22.31 20.00 -8.12
C VAL A 50 -21.90 21.33 -8.75
N GLN A 51 -22.45 21.65 -9.93
CA GLN A 51 -22.26 22.95 -10.59
C GLN A 51 -23.32 23.94 -10.12
N THR A 52 -24.58 23.54 -10.22
CA THR A 52 -25.73 24.32 -9.77
C THR A 52 -26.50 23.50 -8.76
N ALA A 53 -26.53 23.96 -7.51
CA ALA A 53 -27.29 23.30 -6.47
C ALA A 53 -28.78 23.37 -6.80
N ALA A 54 -29.51 22.29 -6.49
CA ALA A 54 -30.94 22.30 -6.63
C ALA A 54 -31.54 23.28 -5.59
N PRO A 55 -32.32 24.29 -6.01
CA PRO A 55 -32.78 25.33 -5.10
C PRO A 55 -33.74 24.76 -4.05
N ASN A 56 -33.66 25.27 -2.81
CA ASN A 56 -34.60 24.93 -1.74
C ASN A 56 -36.04 25.36 -2.04
N THR A 57 -36.23 26.23 -3.03
CA THR A 57 -37.54 26.68 -3.51
C THR A 57 -37.84 26.01 -4.84
N PRO A 58 -38.94 25.25 -4.97
CA PRO A 58 -39.27 24.57 -6.21
C PRO A 58 -39.56 25.58 -7.32
N SER A 59 -38.97 25.36 -8.49
CA SER A 59 -39.39 26.06 -9.70
C SER A 59 -40.73 25.46 -10.14
N ILE A 60 -41.77 26.30 -10.22
CA ILE A 60 -43.09 25.90 -10.69
C ILE A 60 -43.12 26.11 -12.19
N ASP A 61 -43.28 25.03 -12.94
CA ASP A 61 -43.47 25.13 -14.38
C ASP A 61 -44.89 25.65 -14.67
N ASN A 62 -45.02 26.80 -15.33
CA ASN A 62 -46.31 27.49 -15.52
C ASN A 62 -47.28 26.72 -16.43
N VAL A 63 -46.80 25.70 -17.15
CA VAL A 63 -47.60 24.87 -18.06
C VAL A 63 -48.21 23.66 -17.34
N ASN A 64 -47.43 22.98 -16.49
CA ASN A 64 -47.85 21.73 -15.83
C ASN A 64 -48.15 21.90 -14.33
N GLN A 65 -47.86 23.08 -13.75
CA GLN A 65 -47.99 23.37 -12.31
C GLN A 65 -47.22 22.41 -11.38
N GLU A 66 -46.27 21.66 -11.92
CA GLU A 66 -45.41 20.77 -11.14
C GLU A 66 -44.23 21.54 -10.55
N ALA A 67 -44.06 21.38 -9.23
CA ALA A 67 -42.95 21.91 -8.48
C ALA A 67 -41.71 21.01 -8.69
N THR A 68 -40.77 21.45 -9.52
CA THR A 68 -39.53 20.70 -9.77
C THR A 68 -38.33 21.40 -9.16
N VAL A 69 -37.49 20.62 -8.47
CA VAL A 69 -36.22 21.05 -7.87
C VAL A 69 -35.11 20.41 -8.68
N LYS A 70 -34.44 21.21 -9.53
CA LYS A 70 -33.44 20.79 -10.53
C LYS A 70 -32.06 21.28 -10.15
N GLY A 71 -31.05 20.42 -10.26
CA GLY A 71 -29.64 20.76 -10.11
C GLY A 71 -28.79 20.16 -11.24
N THR A 72 -27.56 20.64 -11.38
CA THR A 72 -26.59 20.10 -12.35
C THR A 72 -25.32 19.65 -11.65
N ALA A 73 -24.81 18.49 -12.06
CA ALA A 73 -23.68 17.83 -11.44
C ALA A 73 -22.74 17.20 -12.48
N ARG A 74 -21.49 17.00 -12.08
CA ARG A 74 -20.45 16.35 -12.89
C ARG A 74 -19.85 15.16 -12.16
N VAL A 75 -19.58 14.09 -12.90
CA VAL A 75 -18.88 12.90 -12.39
C VAL A 75 -17.46 12.86 -12.95
N TYR A 76 -16.54 12.30 -12.16
CA TYR A 76 -15.18 12.01 -12.57
C TYR A 76 -15.11 10.95 -13.69
N PRO A 77 -14.08 10.99 -14.54
CA PRO A 77 -13.85 9.96 -15.53
C PRO A 77 -13.66 8.58 -14.91
N ASN A 78 -13.98 7.53 -15.67
CA ASN A 78 -13.83 6.12 -15.30
C ASN A 78 -14.57 5.67 -14.03
N THR A 79 -15.57 6.42 -13.59
CA THR A 79 -16.43 6.01 -12.47
C THR A 79 -17.62 5.21 -12.99
N PHE A 80 -18.65 5.87 -13.48
CA PHE A 80 -19.78 5.27 -14.15
C PHE A 80 -20.29 6.19 -15.24
N ILE A 81 -21.09 5.62 -16.15
CA ILE A 81 -21.76 6.39 -17.20
C ILE A 81 -23.17 6.67 -16.66
N PRO A 82 -23.49 7.94 -16.32
CA PRO A 82 -24.80 8.27 -15.82
C PRO A 82 -25.85 8.04 -16.90
N ASN A 83 -26.89 7.29 -16.55
CA ASN A 83 -28.02 7.04 -17.41
C ASN A 83 -29.26 7.79 -16.91
N PRO A 84 -30.15 8.22 -17.82
CA PRO A 84 -31.45 8.71 -17.42
C PRO A 84 -32.22 7.65 -16.61
N GLY A 85 -32.77 8.05 -15.47
CA GLY A 85 -33.43 7.15 -14.53
C GLY A 85 -32.54 6.51 -13.47
N ASP A 86 -31.23 6.77 -13.48
CA ASP A 86 -30.35 6.45 -12.35
C ASP A 86 -30.78 7.25 -11.10
N MET A 87 -30.60 6.67 -9.92
CA MET A 87 -31.08 7.23 -8.66
C MET A 87 -29.93 7.51 -7.70
N ILE A 88 -30.00 8.64 -7.01
CA ILE A 88 -28.98 9.10 -6.07
C ILE A 88 -29.66 9.40 -4.74
N ILE A 89 -29.17 8.80 -3.66
CA ILE A 89 -29.61 9.09 -2.29
C ILE A 89 -28.55 9.96 -1.65
N GLY A 90 -28.91 11.19 -1.28
CA GLY A 90 -27.98 12.13 -0.68
C GLY A 90 -28.68 13.16 0.19
N ASP A 91 -27.86 13.90 0.94
CA ASP A 91 -28.34 14.93 1.84
C ASP A 91 -28.69 16.21 1.08
N THR A 92 -29.81 16.82 1.46
CA THR A 92 -30.18 18.18 1.08
C THR A 92 -29.44 19.20 1.96
N PRO A 93 -29.33 20.47 1.51
CA PRO A 93 -28.80 21.56 2.34
C PRO A 93 -29.49 21.70 3.72
N ASP A 94 -30.76 21.27 3.80
CA ASP A 94 -31.56 21.29 5.03
C ASP A 94 -31.27 20.12 5.99
N GLY A 95 -30.29 19.26 5.67
CA GLY A 95 -29.87 18.12 6.48
C GLY A 95 -30.82 16.91 6.42
N ARG A 96 -31.80 16.91 5.50
CA ARG A 96 -32.70 15.77 5.25
C ARG A 96 -32.20 14.95 4.07
N GLN A 97 -32.46 13.64 4.07
CA GLN A 97 -32.14 12.80 2.92
C GLN A 97 -33.25 12.82 1.88
N ALA A 98 -32.86 12.98 0.63
CA ALA A 98 -33.74 12.92 -0.52
C ALA A 98 -33.20 11.95 -1.57
N ILE A 99 -34.11 11.46 -2.40
CA ILE A 99 -33.81 10.63 -3.55
C ILE A 99 -33.92 11.52 -4.78
N TYR A 100 -32.85 11.58 -5.55
CA TYR A 100 -32.72 12.33 -6.78
C TYR A 100 -32.67 11.38 -7.97
N GLN A 101 -33.31 11.75 -9.06
CA GLN A 101 -33.30 11.02 -10.31
C GLN A 101 -32.52 11.79 -11.37
N ILE A 102 -31.65 11.10 -12.11
CA ILE A 102 -30.95 11.66 -13.27
C ILE A 102 -31.93 11.83 -14.44
N CYS A 103 -31.93 13.02 -15.03
CA CYS A 103 -32.76 13.38 -16.18
C CYS A 103 -32.10 12.99 -17.52
N ASP A 104 -32.87 13.11 -18.61
CA ASP A 104 -32.43 12.74 -19.97
C ASP A 104 -31.23 13.55 -20.51
N ASN A 105 -30.95 14.71 -19.91
CA ASN A 105 -29.85 15.60 -20.30
C ASN A 105 -28.51 15.14 -19.69
N VAL A 106 -27.87 14.15 -20.31
CA VAL A 106 -26.48 13.74 -20.00
C VAL A 106 -25.55 14.20 -21.12
N THR A 107 -24.59 15.07 -20.79
CA THR A 107 -23.62 15.61 -21.74
C THR A 107 -22.21 15.04 -21.49
N PRO A 108 -21.59 14.37 -22.48
CA PRO A 108 -20.22 13.92 -22.36
C PRO A 108 -19.25 15.11 -22.50
N LEU A 109 -18.33 15.23 -21.55
CA LEU A 109 -17.23 16.18 -21.54
C LEU A 109 -15.91 15.41 -21.73
N GLN A 110 -14.95 15.99 -22.45
CA GLN A 110 -13.63 15.38 -22.63
C GLN A 110 -12.58 16.08 -21.79
N ILE A 111 -11.82 15.30 -21.03
CA ILE A 111 -10.66 15.76 -20.26
C ILE A 111 -9.50 14.81 -20.58
N PHE A 112 -8.46 15.31 -21.27
CA PHE A 112 -7.23 14.55 -21.58
C PHE A 112 -7.48 13.12 -22.10
N ASN A 113 -8.36 12.97 -23.10
CA ASN A 113 -8.75 11.69 -23.70
C ASN A 113 -9.58 10.73 -22.80
N ARG A 114 -10.10 11.23 -21.67
CA ARG A 114 -11.07 10.52 -20.82
C ARG A 114 -12.42 11.25 -20.83
N ALA A 115 -13.51 10.50 -20.83
CA ALA A 115 -14.85 11.05 -20.78
C ALA A 115 -15.27 11.32 -19.32
N ALA A 116 -15.57 12.59 -19.01
CA ALA A 116 -16.36 12.98 -17.85
C ALA A 116 -17.81 13.20 -18.30
N TYR A 117 -18.76 13.17 -17.38
CA TYR A 117 -20.17 13.39 -17.71
C TYR A 117 -20.74 14.50 -16.85
N GLU A 118 -21.49 15.40 -17.48
CA GLU A 118 -22.35 16.36 -16.82
C GLU A 118 -23.80 15.91 -16.97
N PHE A 119 -24.57 15.96 -15.89
CA PHE A 119 -25.95 15.51 -15.88
C PHE A 119 -26.84 16.42 -15.02
N GLU A 120 -28.10 16.50 -15.41
CA GLU A 120 -29.14 17.19 -14.64
C GLU A 120 -29.85 16.18 -13.74
N TYR A 121 -30.14 16.56 -12.50
CA TYR A 121 -30.86 15.72 -11.54
C TYR A 121 -32.04 16.47 -10.92
N VAL A 122 -33.12 15.73 -10.66
CA VAL A 122 -34.36 16.23 -10.06
C VAL A 122 -34.66 15.48 -8.79
N MET A 123 -35.17 16.17 -7.77
CA MET A 123 -35.68 15.50 -6.57
C MET A 123 -36.93 14.67 -6.91
N TYR A 124 -36.87 13.35 -6.71
CA TYR A 124 -37.97 12.42 -6.94
C TYR A 124 -38.85 12.26 -5.70
N ALA A 125 -38.23 11.99 -4.55
CA ALA A 125 -38.95 11.76 -3.30
C ALA A 125 -38.09 12.07 -2.09
N TRP A 126 -38.73 12.25 -0.93
CA TRP A 126 -38.03 12.17 0.35
C TRP A 126 -37.60 10.74 0.65
N TRP A 127 -36.44 10.59 1.29
CA TRP A 127 -35.94 9.28 1.66
C TRP A 127 -36.88 8.58 2.65
N SER A 128 -37.05 7.28 2.43
CA SER A 128 -37.78 6.36 3.31
C SER A 128 -37.08 5.01 3.29
N SER A 129 -36.92 4.40 4.46
CA SER A 129 -36.30 3.07 4.60
C SER A 129 -36.99 2.00 3.76
N ALA A 130 -38.31 2.09 3.58
CA ALA A 130 -39.07 1.13 2.76
C ALA A 130 -38.71 1.22 1.27
N LEU A 131 -38.48 2.45 0.76
CA LEU A 131 -38.16 2.68 -0.65
C LEU A 131 -36.72 2.25 -0.96
N GLU A 132 -35.79 2.52 -0.04
CA GLU A 132 -34.41 2.03 -0.15
C GLU A 132 -34.37 0.49 -0.18
N GLN A 133 -35.09 -0.18 0.72
CA GLN A 133 -35.15 -1.65 0.72
C GLN A 133 -35.78 -2.22 -0.56
N GLU A 134 -36.73 -1.52 -1.18
CA GLU A 134 -37.24 -1.91 -2.49
C GLU A 134 -36.18 -1.82 -3.57
N MET A 135 -35.41 -0.72 -3.60
CA MET A 135 -34.34 -0.52 -4.57
C MET A 135 -33.21 -1.53 -4.38
N MET A 136 -32.87 -1.86 -3.13
CA MET A 136 -31.83 -2.84 -2.79
C MET A 136 -32.15 -4.25 -3.32
N LYS A 137 -33.42 -4.62 -3.48
CA LYS A 137 -33.80 -5.92 -4.08
C LYS A 137 -33.39 -6.07 -5.54
N GLY A 138 -33.17 -4.97 -6.25
CA GLY A 138 -32.71 -4.94 -7.64
C GLY A 138 -31.19 -4.79 -7.80
N VAL A 139 -30.43 -4.76 -6.70
CA VAL A 139 -28.97 -4.58 -6.77
C VAL A 139 -28.30 -5.90 -7.16
N VAL A 140 -27.47 -5.85 -8.20
CA VAL A 140 -26.71 -7.00 -8.71
C VAL A 140 -25.25 -6.96 -8.25
N ALA A 141 -24.66 -5.77 -8.17
CA ALA A 141 -23.27 -5.58 -7.77
C ALA A 141 -23.12 -4.32 -6.92
N GLN A 142 -22.19 -4.36 -5.96
CA GLN A 142 -21.88 -3.26 -5.04
C GLN A 142 -20.44 -2.83 -5.22
N TYR A 143 -20.22 -1.51 -5.20
CA TYR A 143 -18.93 -0.88 -5.38
C TYR A 143 -18.71 0.23 -4.35
N HIS A 144 -17.47 0.43 -3.96
CA HIS A 144 -17.02 1.53 -3.12
C HIS A 144 -16.14 2.48 -3.94
N PHE A 145 -16.35 3.78 -3.76
CA PHE A 145 -15.62 4.80 -4.50
C PHE A 145 -14.40 5.29 -3.73
N VAL A 146 -13.21 5.17 -4.33
CA VAL A 146 -11.96 5.71 -3.81
C VAL A 146 -11.49 6.86 -4.71
N ARG A 147 -11.40 8.04 -4.11
CA ARG A 147 -11.01 9.27 -4.80
C ARG A 147 -9.56 9.24 -5.30
N ASP A 148 -8.64 8.76 -4.47
CA ASP A 148 -7.20 8.89 -4.71
C ASP A 148 -6.75 8.05 -5.92
N ASN A 149 -7.49 6.98 -6.22
CA ASN A 149 -7.30 6.16 -7.43
C ASN A 149 -7.46 6.98 -8.72
N ILE A 150 -8.27 8.04 -8.73
CA ILE A 150 -8.47 8.90 -9.90
C ILE A 150 -7.17 9.61 -10.27
N ASP A 151 -6.43 10.10 -9.27
CA ASP A 151 -5.16 10.80 -9.48
C ASP A 151 -4.04 9.81 -9.85
N ALA A 152 -4.06 8.61 -9.28
CA ALA A 152 -3.17 7.51 -9.67
C ALA A 152 -3.48 6.94 -11.06
N GLY A 153 -4.65 7.25 -11.63
CA GLY A 153 -5.11 6.71 -12.91
C GLY A 153 -5.60 5.26 -12.85
N ILE A 154 -5.83 4.76 -11.64
CA ILE A 154 -6.41 3.45 -11.31
C ILE A 154 -7.94 3.54 -11.41
N ASN A 155 -8.63 2.40 -11.52
CA ASN A 155 -10.09 2.38 -11.43
C ASN A 155 -10.54 2.87 -10.04
N PRO A 156 -11.38 3.92 -9.94
CA PRO A 156 -11.86 4.42 -8.66
C PRO A 156 -12.98 3.59 -8.03
N LEU A 157 -13.57 2.64 -8.75
CA LEU A 157 -14.61 1.76 -8.22
C LEU A 157 -14.05 0.40 -7.85
N ILE A 158 -14.13 0.07 -6.57
CA ILE A 158 -13.68 -1.21 -6.00
C ILE A 158 -14.91 -2.06 -5.70
N ALA A 159 -14.89 -3.34 -6.07
CA ALA A 159 -15.97 -4.26 -5.75
C ALA A 159 -16.05 -4.52 -4.24
N ASP A 160 -17.26 -4.74 -3.71
CA ASP A 160 -17.45 -5.02 -2.28
C ASP A 160 -16.67 -6.25 -1.78
N GLU A 161 -16.48 -7.25 -2.64
CA GLU A 161 -15.69 -8.46 -2.34
C GLU A 161 -14.22 -8.14 -2.01
N ASP A 162 -13.64 -7.13 -2.67
CA ASP A 162 -12.24 -6.73 -2.50
C ASP A 162 -12.08 -5.50 -1.61
N TRP A 163 -13.19 -4.86 -1.22
CA TRP A 163 -13.18 -3.70 -0.32
C TRP A 163 -12.56 -4.01 1.05
N GLY A 164 -12.82 -5.18 1.60
CA GLY A 164 -12.21 -5.61 2.87
C GLY A 164 -10.68 -5.69 2.78
N ILE A 165 -10.16 -6.10 1.63
CA ILE A 165 -8.72 -6.17 1.36
C ILE A 165 -8.13 -4.77 1.24
N TRP A 166 -8.82 -3.87 0.54
CA TRP A 166 -8.42 -2.47 0.43
C TRP A 166 -8.27 -1.82 1.81
N GLN A 167 -9.26 -1.99 2.68
CA GLN A 167 -9.24 -1.43 4.04
C GLN A 167 -8.09 -2.00 4.88
N GLU A 168 -7.79 -3.29 4.76
CA GLU A 168 -6.64 -3.90 5.44
C GLU A 168 -5.31 -3.34 4.92
N LEU A 169 -5.17 -3.13 3.60
CA LEU A 169 -3.97 -2.53 3.00
C LEU A 169 -3.77 -1.08 3.43
N GLU A 170 -4.83 -0.28 3.47
CA GLU A 170 -4.79 1.12 3.93
C GLU A 170 -4.37 1.22 5.41
N GLN A 171 -4.92 0.35 6.26
CA GLN A 171 -4.50 0.27 7.66
C GLN A 171 -3.04 -0.13 7.82
N LEU A 172 -2.55 -1.06 7.00
CA LEU A 172 -1.14 -1.45 6.98
C LEU A 172 -0.25 -0.29 6.55
N GLU A 173 -0.63 0.46 5.50
CA GLU A 173 0.12 1.60 5.01
C GLU A 173 0.31 2.68 6.09
N GLU A 174 -0.73 2.98 6.87
CA GLU A 174 -0.68 4.00 7.93
C GLU A 174 0.10 3.51 9.18
N GLN A 175 -0.12 2.27 9.60
CA GLN A 175 0.37 1.79 10.90
C GLN A 175 1.76 1.16 10.84
N PHE A 176 2.11 0.51 9.73
CA PHE A 176 3.35 -0.26 9.62
C PHE A 176 4.62 0.58 9.82
N PRO A 177 4.78 1.76 9.16
CA PRO A 177 6.00 2.56 9.33
C PRO A 177 6.24 2.95 10.79
N GLN A 178 5.18 3.35 11.49
CA GLN A 178 5.26 3.75 12.90
C GLN A 178 5.65 2.57 13.80
N ALA A 179 5.04 1.40 13.57
CA ALA A 179 5.34 0.18 14.32
C ALA A 179 6.77 -0.31 14.07
N PHE A 180 7.23 -0.27 12.81
CA PHE A 180 8.57 -0.69 12.42
C PHE A 180 9.65 0.18 13.07
N ILE A 181 9.51 1.51 12.98
CA ILE A 181 10.47 2.45 13.55
C ILE A 181 10.47 2.36 15.08
N ALA A 182 9.29 2.29 15.71
CA ALA A 182 9.20 2.14 17.16
C ALA A 182 9.92 0.86 17.67
N ARG A 183 9.98 -0.18 16.84
CA ARG A 183 10.62 -1.46 17.17
C ARG A 183 12.14 -1.46 16.91
N PHE A 184 12.61 -0.89 15.81
CA PHE A 184 14.00 -1.04 15.34
C PHE A 184 14.86 0.22 15.48
N LEU A 185 14.28 1.37 15.82
CA LEU A 185 15.03 2.60 16.06
C LEU A 185 15.81 2.51 17.38
N SER A 186 17.14 2.61 17.28
CA SER A 186 17.97 2.84 18.46
C SER A 186 17.87 4.31 18.84
N ARG A 187 17.35 4.60 20.03
CA ARG A 187 17.26 5.98 20.58
C ARG A 187 18.61 6.57 20.94
N GLU A 188 19.62 5.73 21.16
CA GLU A 188 20.98 6.17 21.50
C GLU A 188 21.69 6.78 20.29
N TYR A 189 21.60 6.09 19.15
CA TYR A 189 22.25 6.50 17.90
C TYR A 189 21.30 7.22 16.94
N SER A 190 20.02 7.30 17.29
CA SER A 190 18.93 7.83 16.46
C SER A 190 18.89 7.18 15.06
N THR A 191 19.23 5.90 14.94
CA THR A 191 19.34 5.20 13.65
C THR A 191 18.81 3.76 13.73
N LEU A 192 18.63 3.12 12.59
CA LEU A 192 18.22 1.71 12.50
C LEU A 192 19.46 0.81 12.64
N LEU A 193 19.44 -0.09 13.61
CA LEU A 193 20.51 -1.05 13.85
C LEU A 193 20.01 -2.48 13.64
N LEU A 194 20.89 -3.36 13.15
CA LEU A 194 20.54 -4.76 12.98
C LEU A 194 20.19 -5.39 14.33
N PRO A 195 19.01 -6.02 14.45
CA PRO A 195 18.56 -6.61 15.71
C PRO A 195 19.24 -7.95 15.98
N GLY A 196 19.33 -8.32 17.27
CA GLY A 196 19.77 -9.65 17.70
C GLY A 196 21.29 -9.90 17.58
N GLN A 197 22.07 -8.85 17.30
CA GLN A 197 23.52 -8.97 17.16
C GLN A 197 24.27 -8.64 18.46
N PRO A 198 25.37 -9.35 18.78
CA PRO A 198 26.18 -9.06 19.97
C PRO A 198 26.92 -7.72 19.86
N THR A 199 27.05 -7.19 18.65
CA THR A 199 27.72 -5.92 18.35
C THR A 199 26.81 -5.03 17.53
N THR A 200 26.98 -3.71 17.65
CA THR A 200 26.23 -2.74 16.84
C THR A 200 26.66 -2.81 15.37
N ILE A 201 25.72 -3.17 14.50
CA ILE A 201 25.91 -3.20 13.05
C ILE A 201 24.92 -2.22 12.43
N TYR A 202 25.43 -1.36 11.55
CA TYR A 202 24.64 -0.36 10.82
C TYR A 202 24.61 -0.68 9.33
N ASP A 203 23.42 -0.62 8.75
CA ASP A 203 23.22 -0.76 7.30
C ASP A 203 22.75 0.58 6.71
N PRO A 204 23.62 1.32 6.00
CA PRO A 204 23.26 2.59 5.40
C PRO A 204 22.24 2.46 4.25
N PHE A 205 22.30 1.38 3.46
CA PHE A 205 21.42 1.19 2.30
C PHE A 205 19.99 0.93 2.77
N HIS A 206 19.84 0.02 3.73
CA HIS A 206 18.54 -0.31 4.30
C HIS A 206 17.93 0.87 5.07
N THR A 207 18.74 1.61 5.84
CA THR A 207 18.26 2.79 6.58
C THR A 207 17.79 3.89 5.64
N SER A 208 18.54 4.16 4.56
CA SER A 208 18.14 5.12 3.54
C SER A 208 16.87 4.71 2.82
N PHE A 209 16.73 3.43 2.50
CA PHE A 209 15.53 2.87 1.89
C PHE A 209 14.29 3.06 2.77
N CYS A 210 14.37 2.64 4.03
CA CYS A 210 13.30 2.83 5.01
C CYS A 210 12.95 4.31 5.19
N SER A 211 13.94 5.20 5.27
CA SER A 211 13.71 6.64 5.40
C SER A 211 12.93 7.24 4.23
N MET A 212 13.15 6.73 3.02
CA MET A 212 12.49 7.23 1.82
C MET A 212 11.08 6.63 1.65
N MET A 213 10.93 5.33 1.89
CA MET A 213 9.64 4.64 1.77
C MET A 213 8.63 5.06 2.83
N PHE A 214 9.10 5.30 4.06
CA PHE A 214 8.23 5.64 5.20
C PHE A 214 7.89 7.13 5.30
N HIS A 215 8.20 7.94 4.28
CA HIS A 215 7.93 9.37 4.31
C HIS A 215 6.42 9.66 4.26
N GLN A 216 5.77 9.63 5.43
CA GLN A 216 4.40 10.10 5.59
C GLN A 216 4.40 11.53 6.18
N PRO A 217 3.88 12.53 5.45
CA PRO A 217 3.81 13.89 5.94
C PRO A 217 2.92 13.95 7.19
N GLY A 218 3.52 14.33 8.33
CA GLY A 218 2.81 14.49 9.61
C GLY A 218 3.17 13.46 10.70
N SER A 219 3.92 12.41 10.36
CA SER A 219 4.41 11.45 11.38
C SER A 219 5.60 12.01 12.16
N SER A 220 5.42 12.29 13.45
CA SER A 220 6.49 12.85 14.31
C SER A 220 7.63 11.87 14.58
N LEU A 221 7.37 10.56 14.47
CA LEU A 221 8.33 9.49 14.72
C LEU A 221 9.43 9.41 13.64
N MET A 222 9.16 9.88 12.41
CA MET A 222 10.15 9.94 11.33
C MET A 222 11.18 11.05 11.52
N GLY A 223 10.81 12.14 12.20
CA GLY A 223 11.67 13.32 12.39
C GLY A 223 12.92 13.08 13.25
N GLY A 224 13.06 11.89 13.84
CA GLY A 224 14.21 11.48 14.65
C GLY A 224 15.17 10.51 13.98
N LEU A 225 14.91 10.04 12.74
CA LEU A 225 15.80 9.10 12.07
C LEU A 225 17.00 9.83 11.46
N ASN A 226 18.19 9.47 11.93
CA ASN A 226 19.46 9.99 11.46
C ASN A 226 20.13 8.97 10.51
N ILE A 227 20.40 9.40 9.29
CA ILE A 227 21.18 8.63 8.32
C ILE A 227 22.65 9.01 8.52
N ILE A 228 23.45 8.08 9.02
CA ILE A 228 24.86 8.33 9.29
C ILE A 228 25.62 8.32 7.95
N PRO A 229 26.34 9.40 7.60
CA PRO A 229 27.14 9.45 6.39
C PRO A 229 28.30 8.46 6.51
N THR A 230 28.33 7.51 5.57
CA THR A 230 29.39 6.48 5.50
C THR A 230 30.39 6.77 4.37
N ASP A 231 30.15 7.82 3.56
CA ASP A 231 30.99 8.18 2.42
C ASP A 231 30.77 9.65 1.98
N ASP A 232 31.70 10.22 1.21
CA ASP A 232 31.65 11.55 0.55
C ASP A 232 30.73 11.52 -0.70
N GLY A 233 29.52 10.99 -0.54
CA GLY A 233 28.53 10.92 -1.62
C GLY A 233 28.68 9.72 -2.58
N SER A 234 29.71 8.87 -2.45
CA SER A 234 29.87 7.69 -3.33
C SER A 234 28.87 6.56 -3.03
N ASN A 235 28.23 6.56 -1.86
CA ASN A 235 27.10 5.65 -1.61
C ASN A 235 25.88 5.94 -2.50
N ALA A 236 25.73 7.17 -3.00
CA ALA A 236 24.66 7.52 -3.94
C ALA A 236 24.89 6.93 -5.34
N THR A 237 26.13 6.59 -5.71
CA THR A 237 26.43 5.96 -7.01
C THR A 237 26.33 4.44 -6.97
N ARG A 238 26.22 3.84 -5.79
CA ARG A 238 26.15 2.38 -5.62
C ARG A 238 24.71 1.91 -5.63
N LEU A 239 24.38 1.10 -6.63
CA LEU A 239 23.06 0.50 -6.77
C LEU A 239 22.96 -0.79 -5.96
N THR A 240 21.90 -0.91 -5.18
CA THR A 240 21.53 -2.15 -4.46
C THR A 240 20.09 -2.51 -4.81
N ILE A 241 19.61 -3.65 -4.33
CA ILE A 241 18.22 -4.07 -4.53
C ILE A 241 17.20 -3.01 -4.08
N HIS A 242 17.53 -2.22 -3.06
CA HIS A 242 16.71 -1.11 -2.61
C HIS A 242 16.48 -0.07 -3.72
N SER A 243 17.54 0.30 -4.45
CA SER A 243 17.49 1.28 -5.55
C SER A 243 16.58 0.80 -6.69
N VAL A 244 16.62 -0.50 -6.99
CA VAL A 244 15.78 -1.11 -8.02
C VAL A 244 14.30 -0.93 -7.71
N LEU A 245 13.90 -1.13 -6.44
CA LEU A 245 12.51 -1.02 -6.03
C LEU A 245 12.02 0.41 -5.89
N ILE A 246 12.91 1.33 -5.53
CA ILE A 246 12.60 2.75 -5.50
C ILE A 246 12.25 3.25 -6.90
N GLU A 247 13.05 2.88 -7.90
CA GLU A 247 12.86 3.33 -9.29
C GLU A 247 11.92 2.43 -10.10
N LEU A 248 11.61 1.22 -9.59
CA LEU A 248 10.88 0.15 -10.29
C LEU A 248 11.43 -0.08 -11.72
N ASN A 249 12.75 -0.17 -11.83
CA ASN A 249 13.42 -0.31 -13.12
C ASN A 249 14.25 -1.60 -13.19
N LYS A 250 13.77 -2.56 -13.99
CA LYS A 250 14.43 -3.85 -14.23
C LYS A 250 15.88 -3.71 -14.70
N HIS A 251 16.22 -2.72 -15.51
CA HIS A 251 17.58 -2.57 -16.06
C HIS A 251 18.65 -2.31 -14.99
N LEU A 252 18.24 -1.83 -13.81
CA LEU A 252 19.16 -1.63 -12.70
C LEU A 252 19.64 -2.96 -12.10
N MET A 253 18.87 -4.05 -12.24
CA MET A 253 19.24 -5.39 -11.74
C MET A 253 20.56 -5.89 -12.30
N GLU A 254 20.95 -5.50 -13.52
CA GLU A 254 22.23 -5.90 -14.11
C GLU A 254 23.45 -5.26 -13.42
N ASN A 255 23.25 -4.14 -12.73
CA ASN A 255 24.32 -3.32 -12.17
C ASN A 255 24.31 -3.23 -10.63
N ILE A 256 23.45 -4.02 -9.97
CA ILE A 256 23.37 -4.01 -8.50
C ILE A 256 24.53 -4.76 -7.84
N LEU A 257 24.86 -4.33 -6.63
CA LEU A 257 25.77 -5.04 -5.75
C LEU A 257 25.04 -6.18 -5.05
N VAL A 258 25.43 -7.40 -5.41
CA VAL A 258 24.75 -8.62 -4.95
C VAL A 258 25.35 -9.20 -3.66
N LYS A 259 26.66 -9.00 -3.45
CA LYS A 259 27.38 -9.50 -2.25
C LYS A 259 28.01 -8.33 -1.52
N ILE A 260 27.48 -8.00 -0.33
CA ILE A 260 27.92 -6.84 0.45
C ILE A 260 28.38 -7.31 1.84
N PRO A 261 29.68 -7.28 2.15
CA PRO A 261 30.20 -7.73 3.43
C PRO A 261 29.99 -6.72 4.57
N VAL A 262 30.24 -7.17 5.79
CA VAL A 262 30.25 -6.35 7.00
C VAL A 262 31.69 -5.98 7.34
N ILE A 263 31.98 -4.69 7.48
CA ILE A 263 33.33 -4.16 7.75
C ILE A 263 33.36 -3.51 9.14
N PRO A 264 34.41 -3.72 9.94
CA PRO A 264 34.61 -2.96 11.18
C PRO A 264 34.71 -1.45 10.91
N ALA A 265 34.01 -0.63 11.70
CA ALA A 265 34.05 0.84 11.58
C ALA A 265 35.47 1.42 11.82
N LYS A 266 36.35 0.66 12.49
CA LYS A 266 37.75 1.04 12.71
C LYS A 266 38.56 1.13 11.40
N THR A 267 38.19 0.38 10.36
CA THR A 267 38.87 0.37 9.06
C THR A 267 38.77 1.73 8.37
N PHE A 268 37.68 2.48 8.63
CA PHE A 268 37.41 3.79 8.07
C PHE A 268 38.32 4.91 8.64
N MET A 269 39.20 4.62 9.62
CA MET A 269 40.18 5.58 10.18
C MET A 269 41.23 6.03 9.16
N GLN A 270 41.56 5.17 8.19
CA GLN A 270 42.71 5.38 7.33
C GLN A 270 42.45 6.39 6.20
N GLU A 271 41.16 6.65 5.91
CA GLU A 271 40.73 7.60 4.89
C GLU A 271 39.95 8.74 5.56
N PRO A 272 40.50 9.98 5.58
CA PRO A 272 39.84 11.13 6.18
C PRO A 272 38.42 11.39 5.65
N ASN A 273 38.18 11.02 4.38
CA ASN A 273 36.89 11.19 3.70
C ASN A 273 35.82 10.18 4.15
N LEU A 274 36.21 9.11 4.84
CA LEU A 274 35.34 8.02 5.27
C LEU A 274 35.15 7.98 6.81
N GLY A 275 35.77 8.92 7.53
CA GLY A 275 35.87 8.89 8.99
C GLY A 275 34.59 9.15 9.77
N GLY A 276 33.51 9.63 9.12
CA GLY A 276 32.26 10.02 9.79
C GLY A 276 31.61 8.89 10.59
N ILE A 277 31.56 7.68 10.03
CA ILE A 277 30.89 6.55 10.69
C ILE A 277 31.59 6.08 11.97
N ARG A 278 32.91 6.25 12.06
CA ARG A 278 33.64 5.85 13.27
C ARG A 278 33.17 6.63 14.49
N PHE A 279 32.89 7.92 14.33
CA PHE A 279 32.44 8.78 15.42
C PHE A 279 30.95 8.62 15.72
N ALA A 280 30.23 7.83 14.93
CA ALA A 280 28.81 7.55 15.13
C ALA A 280 28.54 6.44 16.16
N GLY A 281 29.57 5.76 16.67
CA GLY A 281 29.46 4.78 17.76
C GLY A 281 29.04 3.37 17.34
N THR A 282 28.96 3.09 16.03
CA THR A 282 28.69 1.76 15.49
C THR A 282 29.98 0.94 15.35
N ASN A 283 29.98 -0.33 15.76
CA ASN A 283 31.17 -1.18 15.69
C ASN A 283 31.43 -1.71 14.28
N TYR A 284 30.37 -2.01 13.53
CA TYR A 284 30.42 -2.58 12.20
C TYR A 284 29.43 -1.88 11.26
N VAL A 285 29.73 -1.94 9.97
CA VAL A 285 28.95 -1.31 8.90
C VAL A 285 28.84 -2.26 7.72
N VAL A 286 27.65 -2.38 7.14
CA VAL A 286 27.43 -3.06 5.85
C VAL A 286 27.99 -2.15 4.74
N TYR A 287 29.06 -2.57 4.07
CA TYR A 287 29.72 -1.75 3.06
C TYR A 287 30.38 -2.61 1.97
N PRO A 288 30.22 -2.25 0.68
CA PRO A 288 30.73 -3.06 -0.43
C PRO A 288 32.26 -2.90 -0.61
N VAL A 289 32.96 -4.02 -0.71
CA VAL A 289 34.44 -4.10 -0.74
C VAL A 289 35.02 -4.00 -2.16
N GLN A 290 34.32 -3.35 -3.10
CA GLN A 290 34.90 -3.10 -4.43
C GLN A 290 35.96 -2.00 -4.43
N ASP A 291 36.05 -1.20 -3.36
CA ASP A 291 37.13 -0.22 -3.25
C ASP A 291 38.45 -0.90 -2.87
N ARG A 292 39.34 -1.05 -3.85
CA ARG A 292 40.71 -1.59 -3.68
C ARG A 292 41.50 -0.89 -2.58
N ARG A 293 41.11 0.33 -2.18
CA ARG A 293 41.75 1.10 -1.10
C ARG A 293 41.52 0.49 0.29
N LEU A 294 40.39 -0.18 0.52
CA LEU A 294 40.06 -0.85 1.80
C LEU A 294 40.61 -2.28 1.91
N LEU A 295 41.10 -2.83 0.80
CA LEU A 295 41.61 -4.21 0.65
C LEU A 295 43.12 -4.36 0.96
N TRP A 296 43.80 -3.30 1.37
CA TRP A 296 45.26 -3.35 1.63
C TRP A 296 45.67 -4.08 2.93
N TYR A 297 44.70 -4.56 3.72
CA TYR A 297 44.96 -5.41 4.89
C TYR A 297 44.43 -6.84 4.67
N PRO A 298 45.30 -7.88 4.72
CA PRO A 298 44.84 -9.26 4.71
C PRO A 298 44.04 -9.52 5.99
N GLY A 299 42.74 -9.85 5.85
CA GLY A 299 41.81 -10.13 6.95
C GLY A 299 40.83 -9.01 7.32
N SER A 300 40.72 -7.92 6.56
CA SER A 300 39.84 -6.77 6.86
C SER A 300 38.40 -6.89 6.34
N SER A 301 38.13 -7.82 5.43
CA SER A 301 36.79 -8.16 4.98
C SER A 301 36.38 -9.48 5.59
N VAL A 302 35.27 -9.44 6.33
CA VAL A 302 34.63 -10.61 6.92
C VAL A 302 33.35 -10.75 6.11
N ALA A 303 33.20 -11.86 5.37
CA ALA A 303 31.94 -12.18 4.72
C ALA A 303 30.82 -12.07 5.77
N VAL A 304 29.63 -11.60 5.40
CA VAL A 304 28.51 -11.39 6.34
C VAL A 304 28.26 -12.63 7.20
N ASN A 305 28.50 -13.82 6.63
CA ASN A 305 28.36 -15.14 7.24
C ASN A 305 29.50 -15.55 8.19
N SER A 306 30.60 -14.79 8.25
CA SER A 306 31.81 -15.13 9.03
C SER A 306 31.99 -14.30 10.31
N LEU A 307 31.22 -13.22 10.48
CA LEU A 307 30.75 -12.86 11.81
C LEU A 307 29.59 -13.81 12.05
N THR A 308 29.64 -14.65 13.09
CA THR A 308 28.49 -15.46 13.53
C THR A 308 27.35 -14.52 13.91
N LEU A 309 26.63 -14.01 12.91
CA LEU A 309 25.39 -13.31 13.06
C LEU A 309 24.43 -14.37 13.57
N THR A 310 24.03 -14.24 14.83
CA THR A 310 23.12 -15.20 15.43
C THR A 310 21.83 -15.14 14.62
N LYS A 311 21.50 -16.20 13.85
CA LYS A 311 20.18 -16.34 13.23
C LYS A 311 19.16 -16.13 14.35
N GLY A 312 18.36 -15.07 14.20
CA GLY A 312 17.80 -14.32 15.31
C GLY A 312 17.09 -15.17 16.34
N ILE A 313 17.27 -14.81 17.62
CA ILE A 313 16.35 -15.16 18.70
C ILE A 313 14.94 -14.81 18.21
N THR A 314 14.04 -15.80 18.16
CA THR A 314 12.61 -15.59 17.86
C THR A 314 12.08 -14.45 18.70
N ALA A 315 11.32 -13.53 18.09
CA ALA A 315 10.71 -12.41 18.79
C ALA A 315 10.03 -12.93 20.07
N PRO A 316 10.23 -12.29 21.24
CA PRO A 316 9.56 -12.72 22.45
C PRO A 316 8.05 -12.64 22.21
N ASN A 317 7.39 -13.80 22.16
CA ASN A 317 5.95 -13.90 22.30
C ASN A 317 5.56 -13.07 23.51
N LYS A 318 4.77 -12.01 23.32
CA LYS A 318 4.29 -11.06 24.34
C LYS A 318 4.37 -11.65 25.75
N THR A 319 5.47 -11.41 26.45
CA THR A 319 5.71 -12.00 27.76
C THR A 319 4.86 -11.24 28.77
N ARG A 320 3.62 -11.70 28.97
CA ARG A 320 3.09 -11.76 30.34
C ARG A 320 4.06 -12.68 31.08
N SER A 321 4.95 -12.09 31.86
CA SER A 321 6.00 -12.75 32.62
C SER A 321 5.45 -13.97 33.33
N LYS A 322 5.75 -15.17 32.83
CA LYS A 322 5.44 -16.41 33.55
C LYS A 322 6.58 -16.66 34.54
N LEU A 323 6.19 -17.10 35.73
CA LEU A 323 7.01 -17.34 36.92
C LEU A 323 8.18 -18.33 36.72
N SER A 324 8.26 -18.98 35.56
CA SER A 324 9.27 -19.97 35.21
C SER A 324 10.65 -19.35 34.93
N ALA A 325 10.71 -18.02 34.73
CA ALA A 325 11.96 -17.28 34.61
C ALA A 325 12.84 -17.25 35.89
N LEU A 326 12.40 -17.88 36.99
CA LEU A 326 13.12 -17.98 38.26
C LEU A 326 13.79 -19.34 38.49
N PHE A 327 13.68 -20.29 37.55
CA PHE A 327 14.34 -21.60 37.64
C PHE A 327 15.11 -21.88 36.33
N PRO A 328 16.42 -22.16 36.37
CA PRO A 328 17.19 -22.48 35.16
C PRO A 328 16.88 -23.91 34.70
N ASP A 329 16.44 -24.06 33.46
CA ASP A 329 16.23 -25.35 32.80
C ASP A 329 17.57 -25.97 32.38
N GLU A 330 18.39 -26.35 33.35
CA GLU A 330 19.55 -27.24 33.16
C GLU A 330 19.12 -28.69 32.83
N TYR A 331 17.90 -28.87 32.31
CA TYR A 331 17.22 -30.16 32.11
C TYR A 331 16.25 -30.15 30.91
N LEU A 332 16.64 -29.68 29.72
CA LEU A 332 15.85 -29.96 28.50
C LEU A 332 16.76 -30.24 27.29
N GLY A 333 16.97 -31.53 27.03
CA GLY A 333 17.67 -32.04 25.85
C GLY A 333 16.84 -31.93 24.56
N ASP A 334 17.55 -31.76 23.44
CA ASP A 334 17.29 -32.22 22.06
C ASP A 334 15.83 -32.44 21.58
N ALA A 335 14.87 -31.55 21.86
CA ALA A 335 13.47 -31.79 21.45
C ALA A 335 12.64 -30.58 20.94
N PHE A 336 13.21 -29.39 20.73
CA PHE A 336 12.41 -28.19 20.44
C PHE A 336 12.81 -27.40 19.17
N ASN A 337 12.86 -28.07 18.03
CA ASN A 337 12.57 -27.37 16.78
C ASN A 337 12.05 -28.32 15.70
N PRO A 338 10.78 -28.74 15.73
CA PRO A 338 10.18 -29.38 14.57
C PRO A 338 9.98 -28.27 13.52
N ARG A 339 10.88 -28.18 12.55
CA ARG A 339 10.57 -27.51 11.28
C ARG A 339 9.43 -28.29 10.63
N PRO A 340 8.26 -27.70 10.38
CA PRO A 340 7.29 -28.34 9.50
C PRO A 340 7.91 -28.34 8.10
N LYS A 341 8.12 -29.52 7.52
CA LYS A 341 8.26 -29.68 6.07
C LYS A 341 6.86 -29.95 5.54
N GLU A 342 6.34 -29.04 4.71
CA GLU A 342 5.44 -29.25 3.56
C GLU A 342 4.62 -27.97 3.28
N ASP A 343 5.25 -27.06 2.52
CA ASP A 343 4.71 -26.29 1.38
C ASP A 343 5.85 -25.32 0.99
N GLN A 344 6.01 -24.99 -0.29
CA GLN A 344 7.05 -24.04 -0.77
C GLN A 344 7.21 -22.86 0.21
N ASN A 345 8.42 -22.69 0.76
CA ASN A 345 8.71 -21.69 1.79
C ASN A 345 8.14 -20.32 1.36
N SER A 346 7.27 -19.73 2.20
CA SER A 346 6.67 -18.42 1.95
C SER A 346 7.72 -17.33 1.69
N TYR A 347 8.91 -17.46 2.29
CA TYR A 347 10.03 -16.54 2.14
C TYR A 347 11.37 -17.28 2.31
N SER A 348 12.44 -16.71 1.76
CA SER A 348 13.83 -17.15 1.96
C SER A 348 14.46 -16.42 3.15
N PRO A 349 15.04 -17.11 4.15
CA PRO A 349 15.68 -16.46 5.29
C PRO A 349 16.84 -15.54 4.89
N VAL A 350 16.99 -14.43 5.61
CA VAL A 350 18.01 -13.43 5.29
C VAL A 350 19.38 -13.97 5.71
N LEU A 351 20.38 -13.84 4.82
CA LEU A 351 21.75 -14.32 5.03
C LEU A 351 21.83 -15.85 5.24
N ASP A 352 20.95 -16.59 4.55
CA ASP A 352 21.12 -18.05 4.45
C ASP A 352 22.31 -18.41 3.56
N ASP A 353 22.61 -17.56 2.57
CA ASP A 353 23.73 -17.65 1.63
C ASP A 353 24.62 -16.40 1.69
N ASP A 354 25.59 -16.29 0.77
CA ASP A 354 26.54 -15.16 0.69
C ASP A 354 25.95 -13.91 0.00
N PHE A 355 24.65 -13.90 -0.31
CA PHE A 355 23.99 -12.84 -1.05
C PHE A 355 23.31 -11.82 -0.12
N TYR A 356 23.14 -10.60 -0.64
CA TYR A 356 22.63 -9.48 0.12
C TYR A 356 21.10 -9.54 0.23
N ILE A 357 20.55 -9.75 1.42
CA ILE A 357 19.09 -9.76 1.74
C ILE A 357 18.30 -10.95 1.16
N PHE A 358 18.33 -11.14 -0.16
CA PHE A 358 17.61 -12.21 -0.89
C PHE A 358 18.54 -13.35 -1.29
N SER A 359 17.96 -14.48 -1.66
CA SER A 359 18.69 -15.68 -2.08
C SER A 359 19.43 -15.51 -3.41
N GLU A 360 20.40 -16.38 -3.68
CA GLU A 360 21.05 -16.54 -4.98
C GLU A 360 20.02 -16.70 -6.11
N ALA A 361 19.00 -17.54 -5.90
CA ALA A 361 17.93 -17.79 -6.86
C ALA A 361 17.18 -16.51 -7.26
N PHE A 362 16.98 -15.57 -6.33
CA PHE A 362 16.39 -14.28 -6.65
C PHE A 362 17.26 -13.45 -7.60
N TYR A 363 18.57 -13.45 -7.40
CA TYR A 363 19.50 -12.65 -8.20
C TYR A 363 19.80 -13.26 -9.56
N ASP A 364 19.82 -14.58 -9.65
CA ASP A 364 20.00 -15.32 -10.89
C ASP A 364 18.70 -15.49 -11.70
N HIS A 365 17.56 -15.04 -11.13
CA HIS A 365 16.23 -15.18 -11.72
C HIS A 365 15.88 -16.66 -11.97
N ASP A 366 16.10 -17.50 -10.96
CA ASP A 366 15.75 -18.92 -10.99
C ASP A 366 14.34 -19.14 -10.41
N ASP A 367 13.36 -19.27 -11.32
CA ASP A 367 11.94 -19.44 -10.96
C ASP A 367 11.66 -20.73 -10.14
N GLU A 368 12.54 -21.74 -10.20
CA GLU A 368 12.31 -23.01 -9.50
C GLU A 368 12.65 -22.93 -8.01
N ASP A 369 13.71 -22.18 -7.66
CA ASP A 369 14.25 -22.09 -6.30
C ASP A 369 13.84 -20.80 -5.56
N MET A 370 13.17 -19.85 -6.23
CA MET A 370 12.66 -18.63 -5.59
C MET A 370 11.50 -18.88 -4.62
N SER A 371 11.53 -18.18 -3.49
CA SER A 371 10.39 -18.14 -2.56
C SER A 371 9.21 -17.36 -3.12
N LYS A 372 8.02 -17.55 -2.53
CA LYS A 372 6.80 -16.81 -2.92
C LYS A 372 6.99 -15.29 -2.85
N MET A 373 7.64 -14.81 -1.79
CA MET A 373 7.96 -13.39 -1.64
C MET A 373 8.89 -12.88 -2.77
N GLU A 374 9.93 -13.64 -3.11
CA GLU A 374 10.89 -13.28 -4.16
C GLU A 374 10.24 -13.23 -5.55
N MET A 375 9.41 -14.22 -5.88
CA MET A 375 8.62 -14.21 -7.11
C MET A 375 7.67 -13.00 -7.18
N MET A 376 7.00 -12.67 -6.08
CA MET A 376 6.12 -11.49 -6.02
C MET A 376 6.91 -10.18 -6.21
N LEU A 377 8.11 -10.10 -5.65
CA LEU A 377 8.98 -8.94 -5.81
C LEU A 377 9.42 -8.77 -7.26
N TRP A 378 9.80 -9.85 -7.93
CA TRP A 378 10.12 -9.83 -9.37
C TRP A 378 8.94 -9.37 -10.21
N ARG A 379 7.74 -9.92 -9.99
CA ARG A 379 6.51 -9.46 -10.66
C ARG A 379 6.23 -7.97 -10.43
N THR A 380 6.53 -7.48 -9.23
CA THR A 380 6.42 -6.04 -8.92
C THR A 380 7.39 -5.22 -9.77
N ILE A 381 8.65 -5.68 -9.91
CA ILE A 381 9.69 -4.98 -10.66
C ILE A 381 9.40 -5.01 -12.17
N GLU A 382 8.89 -6.11 -12.70
CA GLU A 382 8.67 -6.29 -14.14
C GLU A 382 7.33 -5.73 -14.63
N GLU A 383 6.25 -6.07 -13.93
CA GLU A 383 4.88 -5.82 -14.38
C GLU A 383 4.18 -4.75 -13.57
N ASN A 384 4.72 -4.40 -12.39
CA ASN A 384 4.09 -3.48 -11.44
C ASN A 384 2.71 -3.96 -10.98
N VAL A 385 2.57 -5.29 -10.84
CA VAL A 385 1.34 -5.97 -10.43
C VAL A 385 1.66 -6.95 -9.31
N VAL A 386 0.83 -6.93 -8.27
CA VAL A 386 0.92 -7.84 -7.12
C VAL A 386 -0.48 -8.31 -6.75
N ASN A 387 -0.63 -9.60 -6.43
CA ASN A 387 -1.88 -10.11 -5.88
C ASN A 387 -2.04 -9.60 -4.43
N PRO A 388 -3.06 -8.76 -4.14
CA PRO A 388 -3.22 -8.15 -2.83
C PRO A 388 -3.52 -9.18 -1.73
N LYS A 389 -4.20 -10.29 -2.05
CA LYS A 389 -4.52 -11.37 -1.10
C LYS A 389 -3.26 -12.08 -0.61
N ASP A 390 -2.34 -12.38 -1.54
CA ASP A 390 -1.08 -13.05 -1.24
C ASP A 390 -0.17 -12.13 -0.42
N LEU A 391 -0.13 -10.84 -0.76
CA LEU A 391 0.66 -9.85 -0.02
C LEU A 391 0.17 -9.67 1.42
N LEU A 392 -1.14 -9.58 1.64
CA LEU A 392 -1.71 -9.51 2.99
C LEU A 392 -1.39 -10.76 3.81
N THR A 393 -1.40 -11.93 3.16
CA THR A 393 -1.09 -13.20 3.82
C THR A 393 0.38 -13.22 4.26
N LEU A 394 1.30 -12.84 3.38
CA LEU A 394 2.72 -12.70 3.70
C LEU A 394 2.98 -11.65 4.80
N PHE A 395 2.28 -10.52 4.77
CA PHE A 395 2.40 -9.50 5.82
C PHE A 395 1.99 -10.04 7.19
N LYS A 396 0.89 -10.78 7.27
CA LYS A 396 0.42 -11.41 8.52
C LYS A 396 1.43 -12.45 9.01
N GLU A 397 1.94 -13.30 8.11
CA GLU A 397 2.98 -14.28 8.42
C GLU A 397 4.28 -13.62 8.88
N SER A 398 4.63 -12.45 8.33
CA SER A 398 5.88 -11.75 8.65
C SER A 398 6.04 -11.39 10.12
N THR A 399 4.94 -11.26 10.86
CA THR A 399 4.98 -10.99 12.30
C THR A 399 5.59 -12.13 13.11
N THR A 400 5.60 -13.35 12.55
CA THR A 400 6.15 -14.56 13.17
C THR A 400 7.59 -14.87 12.76
N TRP A 401 8.12 -14.17 11.76
CA TRP A 401 9.48 -14.39 11.27
C TRP A 401 10.53 -14.04 12.34
N PRO A 402 11.76 -14.59 12.24
CA PRO A 402 12.91 -14.13 13.02
C PRO A 402 13.08 -12.61 12.94
N VAL A 403 13.55 -12.00 14.04
CA VAL A 403 13.63 -10.53 14.16
C VAL A 403 14.52 -9.90 13.09
N LEU A 404 15.55 -10.62 12.64
CA LEU A 404 16.44 -10.20 11.56
C LEU A 404 15.72 -10.18 10.20
N ASP A 405 14.95 -11.23 9.90
CA ASP A 405 14.15 -11.32 8.68
C ASP A 405 13.07 -10.24 8.68
N GLN A 406 12.45 -9.97 9.82
CA GLN A 406 11.48 -8.88 9.97
C GLN A 406 12.11 -7.52 9.62
N PHE A 407 13.31 -7.26 10.13
CA PHE A 407 14.03 -6.00 9.89
C PHE A 407 14.27 -5.81 8.39
N TYR A 408 14.81 -6.81 7.71
CA TYR A 408 15.16 -6.67 6.31
C TYR A 408 13.97 -6.79 5.36
N LEU A 409 13.10 -7.78 5.51
CA LEU A 409 12.10 -8.16 4.51
C LEU A 409 10.78 -7.39 4.62
N GLN A 410 10.35 -6.97 5.82
CA GLN A 410 9.07 -6.25 5.95
C GLN A 410 9.04 -4.90 5.21
N PRO A 411 10.13 -4.11 5.17
CA PRO A 411 10.17 -2.91 4.34
C PRO A 411 9.99 -3.20 2.84
N PHE A 412 10.42 -4.36 2.35
CA PHE A 412 10.16 -4.78 0.96
C PHE A 412 8.69 -5.14 0.74
N LEU A 413 8.05 -5.82 1.70
CA LEU A 413 6.62 -6.06 1.66
C LEU A 413 5.85 -4.73 1.60
N TYR A 414 6.26 -3.74 2.38
CA TYR A 414 5.67 -2.40 2.38
C TYR A 414 5.85 -1.69 1.03
N ALA A 415 7.02 -1.83 0.40
CA ALA A 415 7.28 -1.26 -0.91
C ALA A 415 6.40 -1.86 -2.03
N MET A 416 5.83 -3.04 -1.83
CA MET A 416 4.89 -3.65 -2.78
C MET A 416 3.44 -3.17 -2.61
N LEU A 417 3.09 -2.45 -1.53
CA LEU A 417 1.72 -1.97 -1.29
C LEU A 417 1.15 -1.12 -2.43
N PRO A 418 1.88 -0.15 -3.03
CA PRO A 418 1.37 0.63 -4.15
C PRO A 418 1.01 -0.22 -5.38
N ALA A 419 1.73 -1.31 -5.62
CA ALA A 419 1.43 -2.25 -6.70
C ALA A 419 0.22 -3.14 -6.35
N ALA A 420 0.07 -3.51 -5.07
CA ALA A 420 -1.10 -4.24 -4.60
C ALA A 420 -2.40 -3.42 -4.69
N PHE A 421 -2.36 -2.11 -4.37
CA PHE A 421 -3.49 -1.21 -4.59
C PHE A 421 -3.92 -1.09 -6.06
N ARG A 422 -3.03 -1.38 -7.02
CA ARG A 422 -3.40 -1.43 -8.44
C ARG A 422 -4.03 -2.76 -8.86
N GLY A 423 -3.77 -3.81 -8.10
CA GLY A 423 -4.28 -5.15 -8.34
C GLY A 423 -5.66 -5.41 -7.73
N VAL A 424 -6.17 -4.48 -6.91
CA VAL A 424 -7.57 -4.39 -6.44
C VAL A 424 -8.37 -3.57 -7.43
#